data_AF-A0A7K0E1J7-F1
#
_entry.id   AF-A0A7K0E1J7-F1
#
_cell.length_a   1.000
_cell.length_b   1.000
_cell.length_c   1.000
_cell.angle_alpha   90.00
_cell.angle_beta   90.00
_cell.angle_gamma   90.00
#
_symmetry.space_group_name_H-M   'P 1'
#
loop_
_entity.id
_entity.type
_entity.pdbx_description
1 polymer ?
#
loop_
_entity_poly.entity_id
_entity_poly.type
_entity_poly.pdbx_seq_one_letter_code
_entity_poly.pdbx_strand_id
1 'polypeptide(L)'
;MAATSKLEYVSPEWLDAVASIVAGLLRGHDLDALDYCLCEDLTDPPPGRANTPAGTLSWFIRIRDNTFEVGGGTVDEPTVRIVADYATHHDLSRRIWAGNPDAIAAARHRRHLATTSGQLRVEGDLPAAPPTIRELITHLHDPVAEITA
;
A
#
# COMPACT_ATOMS: atom_id res chain seq x y z
N MET A 1 25.78 7.55 -8.89
CA MET A 1 24.51 7.08 -8.31
C MET A 1 23.76 6.38 -9.43
N ALA A 2 23.54 5.07 -9.31
CA ALA A 2 22.80 4.33 -10.33
C ALA A 2 21.35 4.83 -10.35
N ALA A 3 20.78 5.04 -11.53
CA ALA A 3 19.35 5.24 -11.66
C ALA A 3 18.67 3.96 -11.13
N THR A 4 17.99 4.06 -9.98
CA THR A 4 17.11 3.00 -9.51
C THR A 4 16.02 2.85 -10.56
N SER A 5 16.08 1.78 -11.34
CA SER A 5 15.04 1.45 -12.31
C SER A 5 13.72 1.37 -11.55
N LYS A 6 12.78 2.26 -11.88
CA LYS A 6 11.44 2.20 -11.33
C LYS A 6 10.75 0.93 -11.82
N LEU A 7 10.02 0.28 -10.93
CA LEU A 7 9.28 -0.95 -11.13
C LEU A 7 7.81 -0.63 -11.39
N GLU A 8 7.21 -1.40 -12.29
CA GLU A 8 5.81 -1.24 -12.65
C GLU A 8 4.91 -1.66 -11.49
N TYR A 9 3.93 -0.82 -11.13
CA TYR A 9 3.09 -1.04 -9.95
C TYR A 9 2.41 -2.42 -9.98
N VAL A 10 2.59 -3.20 -8.91
CA VAL A 10 2.07 -4.56 -8.72
C VAL A 10 2.60 -5.59 -9.74
N SER A 11 3.71 -5.30 -10.43
CA SER A 11 4.47 -6.35 -11.14
C SER A 11 5.10 -7.34 -10.14
N PRO A 12 5.48 -8.55 -10.58
CA PRO A 12 6.19 -9.51 -9.71
C PRO A 12 7.43 -8.90 -9.04
N GLU A 13 8.26 -8.17 -9.79
CA GLU A 13 9.47 -7.54 -9.27
C GLU A 13 9.14 -6.41 -8.27
N TRP A 14 8.05 -5.68 -8.50
CA TRP A 14 7.56 -4.67 -7.56
C TRP A 14 7.11 -5.31 -6.25
N LEU A 15 6.36 -6.41 -6.31
CA LEU A 15 5.90 -7.15 -5.12
C LEU A 15 7.08 -7.70 -4.32
N ASP A 16 8.10 -8.26 -4.99
CA ASP A 16 9.33 -8.73 -4.35
C ASP A 16 10.11 -7.59 -3.66
N ALA A 17 10.16 -6.42 -4.29
CA ALA A 17 10.78 -5.23 -3.72
C ALA A 17 10.00 -4.71 -2.50
N VAL A 18 8.66 -4.68 -2.57
CA VAL A 18 7.81 -4.32 -1.42
C VAL A 18 7.97 -5.32 -0.28
N ALA A 19 8.03 -6.63 -0.58
CA ALA A 19 8.30 -7.66 0.43
C ALA A 19 9.64 -7.42 1.14
N SER A 20 10.67 -7.03 0.39
CA SER A 20 11.99 -6.69 0.95
C SER A 20 11.94 -5.44 1.85
N ILE A 21 11.16 -4.42 1.45
CA ILE A 21 10.94 -3.21 2.26
C ILE A 21 10.20 -3.56 3.57
N VAL A 22 9.10 -4.30 3.47
CA VAL A 22 8.31 -4.75 4.64
C VAL A 22 9.18 -5.59 5.58
N ALA A 23 9.99 -6.51 5.06
CA ALA A 23 10.94 -7.29 5.85
C ALA A 23 11.93 -6.41 6.62
N GLY A 24 12.42 -5.34 5.99
CA GLY A 24 13.31 -4.37 6.61
C GLY A 24 12.62 -3.59 7.73
N LEU A 25 11.39 -3.14 7.51
CA LEU A 25 10.60 -2.37 8.48
C LEU A 25 10.13 -3.20 9.67
N LEU A 26 9.81 -4.48 9.47
CA LEU A 26 9.40 -5.38 10.54
C LEU A 26 10.59 -6.01 11.28
N ARG A 27 11.83 -5.77 10.85
CA ARG A 27 13.02 -6.37 11.47
C ARG A 27 13.12 -5.97 12.94
N GLY A 28 13.11 -6.98 13.82
CA GLY A 28 13.24 -6.79 15.26
C GLY A 28 11.92 -6.48 15.98
N HIS A 29 10.81 -6.40 15.25
CA HIS A 29 9.48 -6.40 15.85
C HIS A 29 9.02 -7.82 16.15
N ASP A 30 8.29 -7.98 17.26
CA ASP A 30 7.56 -9.20 17.59
C ASP A 30 6.21 -9.18 16.86
N LEU A 31 5.95 -10.23 16.08
CA LEU A 31 4.74 -10.38 15.28
C LEU A 31 3.81 -11.49 15.83
N ASP A 32 4.15 -12.16 16.94
CA ASP A 32 3.41 -13.32 17.47
C ASP A 32 1.93 -13.01 17.75
N ALA A 33 1.63 -11.77 18.16
CA ALA A 33 0.27 -11.34 18.52
C ALA A 33 -0.47 -10.58 17.40
N LEU A 34 0.10 -10.49 16.19
CA LEU A 34 -0.48 -9.72 15.10
C LEU A 34 -1.24 -10.62 14.13
N ASP A 35 -2.52 -10.31 13.95
CA ASP A 35 -3.33 -10.79 12.83
C ASP A 35 -3.89 -9.55 12.12
N TYR A 36 -3.27 -9.19 11.00
CA TYR A 36 -3.61 -7.97 10.28
C TYR A 36 -3.42 -8.14 8.78
N CYS A 37 -4.37 -7.68 7.99
CA CYS A 37 -4.27 -7.66 6.54
C CYS A 37 -4.68 -6.29 5.98
N LEU A 38 -3.76 -5.67 5.24
CA LEU A 38 -4.03 -4.51 4.40
C LEU A 38 -4.15 -4.99 2.95
N CYS A 39 -5.25 -4.65 2.29
CA CYS A 39 -5.47 -4.96 0.87
C CYS A 39 -5.77 -3.65 0.13
N GLU A 40 -5.14 -3.42 -1.02
CA GLU A 40 -5.47 -2.32 -1.92
C GLU A 40 -6.06 -2.90 -3.21
N ASP A 41 -7.23 -2.39 -3.61
CA ASP A 41 -7.95 -2.78 -4.83
C ASP A 41 -8.12 -1.56 -5.73
N LEU A 42 -7.33 -1.47 -6.81
CA LEU A 42 -7.40 -0.35 -7.73
C LEU A 42 -8.36 -0.65 -8.87
N THR A 43 -9.40 0.17 -9.02
CA THR A 43 -10.34 0.10 -10.15
C THR A 43 -9.77 0.79 -11.38
N ASP A 44 -10.30 0.43 -12.55
CA ASP A 44 -9.92 1.02 -13.84
C ASP A 44 -8.40 1.01 -14.14
N PRO A 45 -7.70 -0.13 -13.92
CA PRO A 45 -6.28 -0.20 -14.25
C PRO A 45 -6.05 -0.13 -15.77
N PRO A 46 -4.82 0.17 -16.24
CA PRO A 46 -4.53 0.19 -17.66
C PRO A 46 -4.89 -1.14 -18.35
N PRO A 47 -5.23 -1.15 -19.65
CA PRO A 47 -5.67 -2.36 -20.34
C PRO A 47 -4.69 -3.52 -20.17
N GLY A 48 -5.22 -4.69 -19.80
CA GLY A 48 -4.43 -5.91 -19.58
C GLY A 48 -3.68 -5.96 -18.23
N ARG A 49 -3.85 -4.95 -17.35
CA ARG A 49 -3.18 -4.92 -16.04
C ARG A 49 -3.97 -5.58 -14.91
N ALA A 50 -5.29 -5.70 -15.02
CA ALA A 50 -6.11 -6.30 -13.96
C ALA A 50 -5.58 -7.70 -13.58
N ASN A 51 -5.39 -7.94 -12.29
CA ASN A 51 -4.90 -9.20 -11.74
C ASN A 51 -5.94 -9.93 -10.88
N THR A 52 -7.19 -9.44 -10.85
CA THR A 52 -8.32 -10.07 -10.16
C THR A 52 -9.48 -10.38 -11.13
N PRO A 53 -10.36 -11.33 -10.81
CA PRO A 53 -11.60 -11.57 -11.57
C PRO A 53 -12.55 -10.36 -11.61
N ALA A 54 -12.46 -9.46 -10.64
CA ALA A 54 -13.26 -8.24 -10.58
C ALA A 54 -12.75 -7.12 -11.52
N GLY A 55 -11.66 -7.37 -12.25
CA GLY A 55 -11.06 -6.37 -13.14
C GLY A 55 -10.23 -5.31 -12.42
N THR A 56 -9.86 -5.54 -11.16
CA THR A 56 -9.00 -4.64 -10.38
C THR A 56 -7.53 -5.01 -10.51
N LEU A 57 -6.65 -4.05 -10.25
CA LEU A 57 -5.24 -4.30 -9.96
C LEU A 57 -5.06 -4.23 -8.44
N SER A 58 -4.82 -5.38 -7.82
CA SER A 58 -4.85 -5.51 -6.37
C SER A 58 -3.56 -6.10 -5.80
N TRP A 59 -3.25 -5.74 -4.57
CA TRP A 59 -2.17 -6.35 -3.78
C TRP A 59 -2.48 -6.27 -2.29
N PHE A 60 -1.76 -7.04 -1.49
CA PHE A 60 -1.95 -7.05 -0.05
C PHE A 60 -0.65 -7.22 0.74
N ILE A 61 -0.70 -6.83 2.01
CA ILE A 61 0.23 -7.21 3.07
C ILE A 61 -0.60 -7.97 4.11
N ARG A 62 -0.19 -9.18 4.45
CA ARG A 62 -0.78 -9.97 5.53
C ARG A 62 0.29 -10.26 6.57
N ILE A 63 -0.02 -10.05 7.84
CA ILE A 63 0.81 -10.43 8.98
C ILE A 63 -0.03 -11.37 9.84
N ARG A 64 0.48 -12.58 10.06
CA ARG A 64 -0.18 -13.62 10.86
C ARG A 64 0.85 -14.66 11.28
N ASP A 65 0.66 -15.26 12.47
CA ASP A 65 1.46 -16.38 12.97
C ASP A 65 2.97 -16.12 12.93
N ASN A 66 3.37 -14.93 13.36
CA ASN A 66 4.77 -14.46 13.35
C ASN A 66 5.44 -14.39 11.97
N THR A 67 4.64 -14.34 10.91
CA THR A 67 5.12 -14.20 9.54
C THR A 67 4.40 -13.07 8.83
N PHE A 68 4.94 -12.66 7.68
CA PHE A 68 4.25 -11.76 6.79
C PHE A 68 4.31 -12.27 5.35
N GLU A 69 3.33 -11.85 4.56
CA GLU A 69 3.18 -12.16 3.15
C GLU A 69 2.84 -10.85 2.42
N VAL A 70 3.49 -10.64 1.27
CA VAL A 70 3.13 -9.60 0.30
C VAL A 70 2.76 -10.33 -0.97
N GLY A 71 1.59 -10.03 -1.53
CA GLY A 71 1.08 -10.74 -2.70
C GLY A 71 0.26 -9.87 -3.62
N GLY A 72 0.18 -10.29 -4.88
CA GLY A 72 -0.77 -9.75 -5.85
C GLY A 72 -2.13 -10.42 -5.73
N GLY A 73 -3.18 -9.68 -6.07
CA GLY A 73 -4.56 -10.12 -5.97
C GLY A 73 -5.30 -9.48 -4.79
N THR A 74 -6.56 -9.85 -4.64
CA THR A 74 -7.44 -9.35 -3.57
C THR A 74 -7.57 -10.40 -2.47
N VAL A 75 -7.89 -9.94 -1.27
CA VAL A 75 -8.21 -10.79 -0.10
C VAL A 75 -9.67 -10.55 0.24
N ASP A 76 -10.45 -11.59 0.52
CA ASP A 76 -11.89 -11.49 0.75
C ASP A 76 -12.25 -10.67 2.00
N GLU A 77 -11.56 -10.93 3.11
CA GLU A 77 -11.81 -10.32 4.43
C GLU A 77 -10.54 -9.69 5.02
N PRO A 78 -10.01 -8.62 4.40
CA PRO A 78 -8.86 -7.93 4.96
C PRO A 78 -9.28 -7.10 6.18
N THR A 79 -8.36 -6.87 7.12
CA THR A 79 -8.60 -5.98 8.25
C THR A 79 -8.84 -4.54 7.79
N VAL A 80 -8.12 -4.13 6.75
CA VAL A 80 -8.32 -2.86 6.05
C VAL A 80 -8.30 -3.10 4.54
N ARG A 81 -9.32 -2.58 3.86
CA ARG A 81 -9.35 -2.50 2.39
C ARG A 81 -9.28 -1.05 1.94
N ILE A 82 -8.38 -0.74 1.02
CA ILE A 82 -8.33 0.55 0.33
C ILE A 82 -8.81 0.31 -1.10
N VAL A 83 -9.87 1.00 -1.52
CA VAL A 83 -10.39 0.93 -2.89
C VAL A 83 -10.25 2.31 -3.50
N ALA A 84 -9.62 2.42 -4.67
CA ALA A 84 -9.49 3.69 -5.36
C ALA A 84 -9.37 3.49 -6.88
N ASP A 85 -9.68 4.52 -7.67
CA ASP A 85 -9.35 4.47 -9.09
C ASP A 85 -7.82 4.49 -9.28
N TYR A 86 -7.34 3.76 -10.29
CA TYR A 86 -5.91 3.57 -10.51
C TYR A 86 -5.17 4.90 -10.66
N ALA A 87 -5.72 5.85 -11.41
CA ALA A 87 -5.06 7.12 -11.68
C ALA A 87 -4.88 7.96 -10.40
N THR A 88 -5.92 8.04 -9.57
CA THR A 88 -5.90 8.75 -8.29
C THR A 88 -4.92 8.09 -7.31
N HIS A 89 -4.99 6.77 -7.15
CA HIS A 89 -4.12 6.07 -6.20
C HIS A 89 -2.66 6.10 -6.65
N HIS A 90 -2.40 5.90 -7.94
CA HIS A 90 -1.06 5.90 -8.49
C HIS A 90 -0.37 7.27 -8.41
N ASP A 91 -1.10 8.38 -8.59
CA ASP A 91 -0.55 9.73 -8.33
C ASP A 91 -0.21 9.92 -6.85
N LEU A 92 -1.04 9.42 -5.95
CA LEU A 92 -0.80 9.53 -4.51
C LEU A 92 0.39 8.68 -4.05
N SER A 93 0.49 7.43 -4.53
CA SER A 93 1.48 6.44 -4.09
C SER A 93 2.91 6.75 -4.54
N ARG A 94 3.09 7.58 -5.58
CA ARG A 94 4.42 7.96 -6.10
C ARG A 94 5.03 9.20 -5.46
N ARG A 95 4.30 9.90 -4.59
CA ARG A 95 4.73 11.18 -4.01
C ARG A 95 5.55 10.97 -2.74
N ILE A 96 6.88 11.09 -2.83
CA ILE A 96 7.73 11.04 -1.64
C ILE A 96 7.41 12.21 -0.71
N TRP A 97 7.16 11.93 0.57
CA TRP A 97 6.92 12.95 1.59
C TRP A 97 8.20 13.39 2.27
N ALA A 98 9.18 12.50 2.45
CA ALA A 98 10.50 12.74 3.04
C ALA A 98 10.44 13.49 4.39
N GLY A 99 9.39 13.23 5.18
CA GLY A 99 9.16 13.93 6.45
C GLY A 99 8.80 15.41 6.32
N ASN A 100 8.60 15.94 5.11
CA ASN A 100 8.22 17.33 4.87
C ASN A 100 6.75 17.57 5.33
N PRO A 101 6.51 18.41 6.35
CA PRO A 101 5.16 18.63 6.89
C PRO A 101 4.16 19.14 5.85
N ASP A 102 4.58 19.99 4.91
CA ASP A 102 3.71 20.55 3.89
C ASP A 102 3.34 19.48 2.84
N ALA A 103 4.31 18.62 2.47
CA ALA A 103 4.06 17.51 1.57
C ALA A 103 3.07 16.51 2.20
N ILE A 104 3.26 16.20 3.49
CA ILE A 104 2.35 15.34 4.27
C ILE A 104 0.96 15.96 4.38
N ALA A 105 0.86 17.25 4.69
CA ALA A 105 -0.41 17.96 4.77
C ALA A 105 -1.14 17.98 3.41
N ALA A 106 -0.42 18.23 2.32
CA ALA A 106 -0.97 18.19 0.98
C ALA A 106 -1.44 16.77 0.58
N ALA A 107 -0.69 15.72 0.93
CA ALA A 107 -1.11 14.33 0.71
C ALA A 107 -2.38 13.99 1.50
N ARG A 108 -2.44 14.38 2.78
CA ARG A 108 -3.63 14.22 3.63
C ARG A 108 -4.84 14.95 3.04
N HIS A 109 -4.66 16.18 2.58
CA HIS A 109 -5.73 16.96 1.96
C HIS A 109 -6.22 16.30 0.66
N ARG A 110 -5.33 15.83 -0.22
CA ARG A 110 -5.73 15.11 -1.45
C ARG A 110 -6.45 13.80 -1.15
N ARG A 111 -5.95 12.99 -0.20
CA ARG A 111 -6.63 11.77 0.25
C ARG A 111 -8.03 12.09 0.78
N HIS A 112 -8.16 13.15 1.59
CA HIS A 112 -9.46 13.59 2.09
C HIS A 112 -10.41 13.98 0.94
N LEU A 113 -9.94 14.77 -0.03
CA LEU A 113 -10.74 15.14 -1.21
C LEU A 113 -11.19 13.90 -1.99
N ALA A 114 -10.28 12.97 -2.27
CA ALA A 114 -10.57 11.72 -2.97
C ALA A 114 -11.59 10.85 -2.20
N THR A 115 -11.52 10.85 -0.86
CA THR A 115 -12.52 10.18 -0.03
C THR A 115 -13.89 10.86 -0.13
N THR A 116 -13.94 12.19 -0.03
CA THR A 116 -15.21 12.92 -0.11
C THR A 116 -15.84 12.88 -1.51
N SER A 117 -15.05 12.71 -2.57
CA SER A 117 -15.55 12.55 -3.94
C SER A 117 -15.90 11.10 -4.31
N GLY A 118 -15.65 10.13 -3.41
CA GLY A 118 -15.88 8.71 -3.64
C GLY A 118 -14.83 8.02 -4.51
N GLN A 119 -13.73 8.70 -4.84
CA GLN A 119 -12.61 8.16 -5.63
C GLN A 119 -11.64 7.32 -4.81
N LEU A 120 -11.67 7.46 -3.48
CA LEU A 120 -10.91 6.64 -2.55
C LEU A 120 -11.83 6.23 -1.40
N ARG A 121 -11.82 4.96 -1.05
CA ARG A 121 -12.56 4.43 0.08
C ARG A 121 -11.63 3.59 0.92
N VAL A 122 -11.71 3.76 2.23
CA VAL A 122 -11.03 2.90 3.19
C VAL A 122 -12.11 2.18 3.99
N GLU A 123 -12.11 0.85 3.94
CA GLU A 123 -12.92 -0.02 4.78
C GLU A 123 -12.02 -0.54 5.91
N GLY A 124 -12.56 -0.61 7.13
CA GLY A 124 -11.79 -0.94 8.34
C GLY A 124 -11.31 0.30 9.11
N ASP A 125 -10.58 0.08 10.20
CA ASP A 125 -10.15 1.13 11.13
C ASP A 125 -8.61 1.18 11.23
N LEU A 126 -8.00 1.92 10.30
CA LEU A 126 -6.55 2.18 10.29
C LEU A 126 -6.07 2.85 11.60
N PRO A 127 -6.74 3.88 12.15
CA PRO A 127 -6.37 4.44 13.45
C PRO A 127 -6.34 3.43 14.61
N ALA A 128 -7.24 2.45 14.62
CA ALA A 128 -7.29 1.39 15.62
C ALA A 128 -6.27 0.26 15.41
N ALA A 129 -5.50 0.27 14.32
CA ALA A 129 -4.47 -0.74 14.07
C ALA A 129 -3.42 -0.79 15.19
N PRO A 130 -2.83 -1.97 15.48
CA PRO A 130 -1.76 -2.10 16.47
C PRO A 130 -0.58 -1.15 16.20
N PRO A 131 0.18 -0.71 17.24
CA PRO A 131 1.29 0.22 17.07
C PRO A 131 2.28 -0.18 15.97
N THR A 132 2.74 -1.44 15.95
CA THR A 132 3.63 -1.99 14.92
C THR A 132 3.06 -1.83 13.50
N ILE A 133 1.75 -2.01 13.34
CA ILE A 133 1.08 -1.87 12.04
C ILE A 133 1.01 -0.38 11.63
N ARG A 134 0.70 0.51 12.56
CA ARG A 134 0.68 1.96 12.27
C ARG A 134 2.05 2.48 11.90
N GLU A 135 3.10 2.01 12.57
CA GLU A 135 4.50 2.31 12.23
C GLU A 135 4.85 1.79 10.83
N LEU A 136 4.53 0.51 10.54
CA LEU A 136 4.71 -0.06 9.21
C LEU A 136 4.07 0.81 8.13
N ILE A 137 2.78 1.11 8.25
CA ILE A 137 2.03 1.90 7.24
C ILE A 137 2.60 3.31 7.10
N THR A 138 3.07 3.92 8.19
CA THR A 138 3.68 5.26 8.17
C THR A 138 5.02 5.25 7.44
N HIS A 139 5.85 4.23 7.64
CA HIS A 139 7.19 4.16 7.07
C HIS A 139 7.28 3.45 5.72
N LEU A 140 6.24 2.72 5.32
CA LEU A 140 6.17 2.00 4.05
C LEU A 140 6.07 2.94 2.84
N HIS A 141 5.35 4.06 2.98
CA HIS A 141 4.95 4.88 1.84
C HIS A 141 6.12 5.36 0.98
N ASP A 142 7.11 6.03 1.58
CA ASP A 142 8.18 6.69 0.84
C ASP A 142 9.12 5.69 0.13
N PRO A 143 9.59 4.60 0.76
CA PRO A 143 10.35 3.56 0.06
C PRO A 143 9.60 2.92 -1.12
N VAL A 144 8.29 2.71 -0.99
CA VAL A 144 7.47 2.19 -2.09
C VAL A 144 7.33 3.24 -3.21
N ALA A 145 7.15 4.51 -2.88
CA ALA A 145 7.13 5.60 -3.84
C ALA A 145 8.47 5.71 -4.62
N GLU A 146 9.59 5.47 -3.95
CA GLU A 146 10.93 5.48 -4.53
C GLU A 146 11.15 4.38 -5.57
N ILE A 147 10.49 3.24 -5.45
CA ILE A 147 10.61 2.15 -6.44
C ILE A 147 9.52 2.16 -7.51
N THR A 148 8.42 2.90 -7.35
CA THR A 148 7.26 2.85 -8.27
C THR A 148 7.41 3.77 -9.49
N ALA A 149 7.10 3.23 -10.70
CA ALA A 149 7.24 3.86 -12.02
C ALA A 149 6.16 4.87 -12.42
#